data_AF-A0AAJ2A0W3-F1
#
_entry.id   AF-A0AAJ2A0W3-F1
#
_cell.length_a   1.000
_cell.length_b   1.000
_cell.length_c   1.000
_cell.angle_alpha   90.00
_cell.angle_beta   90.00
_cell.angle_gamma   90.00
#
_symmetry.space_group_name_H-M   'P 1'
#
loop_
_entity.id
_entity.type
_entity.pdbx_description
1 polymer ?
#
loop_
_entity_poly.entity_id
_entity_poly.type
_entity_poly.pdbx_seq_one_letter_code
_entity_poly.pdbx_strand_id
1 'polypeptide(L)'
;MIAATLPSLDADRTATLIDECYAQRHPLQIALCLRSLLSRGDFLTVEFEGGQIVTQVLDVDSRSARFVFDLGCSDSSNAALARADALTLRSQPSGIQTEFTTGPAVKVLFDGRPAFEAPMPTLLYYVQRRQYYRVETPLVNPFVAHGRDEAAMPSTST
;
A
#
# COMPACT_ATOMS: atom_id res chain seq x y z
N MET A 1 28.54 -27.36 13.37
CA MET A 1 28.84 -25.99 13.83
C MET A 1 29.58 -25.32 12.68
N ILE A 2 29.12 -24.27 12.00
CA ILE A 2 28.18 -23.19 12.36
C ILE A 2 27.48 -22.80 11.05
N ALA A 3 26.14 -22.82 11.02
CA ALA A 3 25.36 -22.32 9.89
C ALA A 3 25.37 -20.79 9.92
N ALA A 4 25.98 -20.15 8.93
CA ALA A 4 25.86 -18.70 8.75
C ALA A 4 24.51 -18.42 8.09
N THR A 5 23.49 -18.26 8.93
CA THR A 5 22.20 -17.68 8.55
C THR A 5 22.45 -16.25 8.09
N LEU A 6 22.44 -16.03 6.78
CA LEU A 6 22.31 -14.69 6.21
C LEU A 6 20.98 -14.10 6.71
N PRO A 7 20.98 -12.95 7.39
CA PRO A 7 19.72 -12.27 7.68
C PRO A 7 19.11 -11.81 6.35
N SER A 8 17.92 -12.30 6.04
CA SER A 8 17.09 -11.87 4.92
C SER A 8 16.86 -10.36 5.01
N LEU A 9 17.51 -9.60 4.12
CA LEU A 9 17.65 -8.14 4.18
C LEU A 9 16.45 -7.36 3.58
N ASP A 10 15.30 -8.00 3.33
CA ASP A 10 14.26 -7.41 2.46
C ASP A 10 12.87 -7.25 3.09
N ALA A 11 12.67 -7.63 4.36
CA ALA A 11 11.35 -7.49 5.00
C ALA A 11 11.22 -6.28 5.95
N ASP A 12 12.34 -5.67 6.38
CA ASP A 12 12.37 -4.75 7.53
C ASP A 12 12.67 -3.28 7.16
N ARG A 13 12.77 -2.95 5.86
CA ARG A 13 13.14 -1.58 5.40
C ARG A 13 11.97 -0.70 4.95
N THR A 14 10.75 -1.22 4.90
CA THR A 14 9.62 -0.52 4.25
C THR A 14 8.90 0.50 5.13
N ALA A 15 9.17 0.58 6.43
CA ALA A 15 8.28 1.28 7.36
C ALA A 15 8.78 2.63 7.96
N THR A 16 10.03 3.07 7.79
CA THR A 16 10.52 4.15 8.69
C THR A 16 11.34 5.28 8.07
N LEU A 17 11.24 5.55 6.76
CA LEU A 17 11.77 6.81 6.17
C LEU A 17 10.82 7.37 5.11
N ILE A 18 9.53 7.44 5.44
CA ILE A 18 8.63 8.32 4.68
C ILE A 18 8.96 9.74 5.13
N ASP A 19 9.77 10.43 4.35
CA ASP A 19 10.20 11.81 4.57
C ASP A 19 8.98 12.70 4.88
N GLU A 20 9.12 13.61 5.86
CA GLU A 20 8.06 14.56 6.24
C GLU A 20 7.58 15.40 5.04
N CYS A 21 8.41 15.58 4.02
CA CYS A 21 8.04 16.29 2.79
C CYS A 21 6.87 15.64 2.03
N TYR A 22 6.56 14.35 2.30
CA TYR A 22 5.45 13.64 1.66
C TYR A 22 4.19 13.56 2.54
N ALA A 23 4.22 14.13 3.74
CA ALA A 23 3.11 14.14 4.68
C ALA A 23 2.02 15.14 4.27
N GLN A 24 0.83 14.63 3.99
CA GLN A 24 -0.37 15.41 3.74
C GLN A 24 -1.18 15.52 5.04
N ARG A 25 -1.31 16.74 5.55
CA ARG A 25 -2.06 17.06 6.78
C ARG A 25 -3.30 17.92 6.52
N HIS A 26 -3.38 18.55 5.34
CA HIS A 26 -4.51 19.40 4.99
C HIS A 26 -5.69 18.55 4.52
N PRO A 27 -6.90 18.67 5.10
CA PRO A 27 -8.05 17.80 4.78
C PRO A 27 -8.40 17.76 3.29
N LEU A 28 -8.37 18.91 2.61
CA LEU A 28 -8.62 18.96 1.16
C LEU A 28 -7.57 18.17 0.35
N GLN A 29 -6.31 18.21 0.76
CA GLN A 29 -5.23 17.50 0.08
C GLN A 29 -5.33 15.99 0.32
N ILE A 30 -5.68 15.58 1.54
CA ILE A 30 -5.98 14.19 1.90
C ILE A 30 -7.15 13.68 1.05
N ALA A 31 -8.24 14.45 0.95
CA ALA A 31 -9.39 14.10 0.13
C ALA A 31 -9.01 13.95 -1.36
N LEU A 32 -8.14 14.82 -1.89
CA LEU A 32 -7.63 14.70 -3.26
C LEU A 32 -6.79 13.42 -3.47
N CYS A 33 -5.94 13.06 -2.51
CA CYS A 33 -5.17 11.81 -2.55
C CYS A 33 -6.09 10.58 -2.55
N LEU A 34 -7.10 10.54 -1.67
CA LEU A 34 -8.07 9.45 -1.60
C LEU A 34 -8.94 9.37 -2.87
N ARG A 35 -9.40 10.51 -3.40
CA ARG A 35 -10.11 10.57 -4.68
C ARG A 35 -9.27 10.08 -5.85
N SER A 36 -7.95 10.30 -5.79
CA SER A 36 -7.04 9.79 -6.81
C SER A 36 -7.00 8.27 -6.80
N LEU A 37 -7.00 7.63 -5.62
CA LEU A 37 -7.11 6.17 -5.48
C LEU A 37 -8.44 5.65 -6.05
N LEU A 38 -9.55 6.31 -5.70
CA LEU A 38 -10.88 6.00 -6.22
C LEU A 38 -10.92 6.08 -7.76
N SER A 39 -10.46 7.20 -8.32
CA SER A 39 -10.53 7.45 -9.78
C SER A 39 -9.73 6.45 -10.61
N ARG A 40 -8.66 5.88 -10.05
CA ARG A 40 -7.82 4.89 -10.72
C ARG A 40 -8.26 3.45 -10.46
N GLY A 41 -9.16 3.23 -9.49
CA GLY A 41 -9.53 1.89 -9.04
C GLY A 41 -8.36 1.16 -8.38
N ASP A 42 -7.51 1.91 -7.66
CA ASP A 42 -6.31 1.36 -7.06
C ASP A 42 -6.65 0.42 -5.88
N PHE A 43 -5.99 -0.74 -5.84
CA PHE A 43 -6.09 -1.64 -4.69
C PHE A 43 -5.39 -1.06 -3.46
N LEU A 44 -6.00 -1.28 -2.31
CA LEU A 44 -5.53 -0.94 -0.97
C LEU A 44 -5.43 -2.21 -0.14
N THR A 45 -4.34 -2.34 0.60
CA THR A 45 -4.23 -3.30 1.69
C THR A 45 -4.62 -2.60 2.98
N VAL A 46 -5.59 -3.15 3.71
CA VAL A 46 -5.96 -2.71 5.07
C VAL A 46 -5.40 -3.71 6.05
N GLU A 47 -4.52 -3.24 6.93
CA GLU A 47 -3.92 -3.98 8.04
C GLU A 47 -4.64 -3.59 9.34
N PHE A 48 -5.00 -4.59 10.15
CA PHE A 48 -5.71 -4.41 11.41
C PHE A 48 -5.35 -5.51 12.40
N GLU A 49 -5.78 -5.38 13.65
CA GLU A 49 -5.57 -6.40 14.68
C GLU A 49 -6.35 -7.68 14.31
N GLY A 50 -5.65 -8.68 13.77
CA GLY A 50 -6.24 -9.94 13.32
C GLY A 50 -6.00 -10.27 11.84
N GLY A 51 -5.32 -9.41 11.08
CA GLY A 51 -4.82 -9.74 9.75
C GLY A 51 -4.83 -8.57 8.78
N GLN A 52 -4.93 -8.89 7.49
CA GLN A 52 -5.03 -7.89 6.43
C GLN A 52 -6.04 -8.32 5.37
N ILE A 53 -6.64 -7.35 4.69
CA ILE A 53 -7.48 -7.57 3.51
C ILE A 53 -7.02 -6.67 2.36
N VAL A 54 -7.36 -7.07 1.13
CA VAL A 54 -7.23 -6.20 -0.05
C VAL A 54 -8.62 -5.68 -0.42
N THR A 55 -8.72 -4.39 -0.70
CA THR A 55 -9.96 -3.66 -0.99
C THR A 55 -9.70 -2.50 -1.97
N GLN A 56 -10.73 -1.72 -2.29
CA GLN A 56 -10.67 -0.48 -3.08
C GLN A 56 -11.51 0.61 -2.41
N VAL A 57 -11.14 1.88 -2.64
CA VAL A 57 -12.00 3.02 -2.27
C VAL A 57 -13.21 3.03 -3.20
N LEU A 58 -14.39 3.20 -2.62
CA LEU A 58 -15.67 3.28 -3.33
C LEU A 58 -16.21 4.72 -3.38
N ASP A 59 -16.00 5.50 -2.31
CA ASP A 59 -16.41 6.90 -2.26
C ASP A 59 -15.59 7.72 -1.27
N VAL A 60 -15.56 9.04 -1.47
CA VAL A 60 -14.83 10.00 -0.64
C VAL A 60 -15.67 11.26 -0.42
N ASP A 61 -16.22 11.41 0.79
CA ASP A 61 -16.98 12.58 1.22
C ASP A 61 -16.10 13.53 2.04
N SER A 62 -15.64 14.59 1.38
CA SER A 62 -14.86 15.65 2.00
C SER A 62 -15.65 16.54 2.96
N ARG A 63 -16.99 16.56 2.87
CA ARG A 63 -17.84 17.38 3.73
C ARG A 63 -18.03 16.74 5.10
N SER A 64 -18.23 15.43 5.16
CA SER A 64 -18.31 14.66 6.40
C SER A 64 -16.95 14.15 6.90
N ALA A 65 -15.89 14.35 6.12
CA ALA A 65 -14.55 13.82 6.37
C ALA A 65 -14.58 12.29 6.57
N ARG A 66 -15.28 11.59 5.67
CA ARG A 66 -15.44 10.14 5.64
C ARG A 66 -15.08 9.59 4.27
N PHE A 67 -14.71 8.32 4.23
CA PHE A 67 -14.53 7.59 2.98
C PHE A 67 -15.10 6.18 3.12
N VAL A 68 -15.51 5.62 1.98
CA VAL A 68 -16.11 4.28 1.88
C VAL A 68 -15.16 3.38 1.10
N PHE A 69 -14.98 2.14 1.55
CA PHE A 69 -14.18 1.12 0.88
C PHE A 69 -14.86 -0.25 0.91
N ASP A 70 -14.49 -1.12 -0.02
CA ASP A 70 -15.13 -2.43 -0.22
C ASP A 70 -14.80 -3.45 0.90
N LEU A 71 -15.58 -4.53 0.99
CA LEU A 71 -15.29 -5.66 1.86
C LEU A 71 -14.13 -6.50 1.31
N GLY A 72 -13.40 -7.15 2.22
CA GLY A 72 -12.45 -8.19 1.84
C GLY A 72 -13.16 -9.49 1.48
N CYS A 73 -12.42 -10.41 0.85
CA CYS A 73 -12.95 -11.70 0.38
C CYS A 73 -13.43 -12.66 1.49
N SER A 74 -13.07 -12.42 2.76
CA SER A 74 -13.36 -13.32 3.88
C SER A 74 -14.22 -12.65 4.94
N ASP A 75 -15.37 -13.25 5.27
CA ASP A 75 -16.27 -12.77 6.31
C ASP A 75 -15.63 -12.72 7.70
N SER A 76 -14.73 -13.66 8.00
CA SER A 76 -14.02 -13.68 9.29
C SER A 76 -13.08 -12.48 9.41
N SER A 77 -12.37 -12.14 8.33
CA SER A 77 -11.51 -10.96 8.25
C SER A 77 -12.33 -9.68 8.32
N ASN A 78 -13.48 -9.62 7.64
CA ASN A 78 -14.39 -8.48 7.70
C ASN A 78 -14.97 -8.27 9.12
N ALA A 79 -15.26 -9.35 9.84
CA ALA A 79 -15.74 -9.28 11.23
C ALA A 79 -14.63 -8.89 12.23
N ALA A 80 -13.37 -9.24 11.96
CA ALA A 80 -12.23 -8.80 12.74
C ALA A 80 -11.91 -7.32 12.48
N LEU A 81 -11.92 -6.89 11.21
CA LEU A 81 -11.72 -5.49 10.80
C LEU A 81 -12.74 -4.56 11.46
N ALA A 82 -14.03 -4.94 11.47
CA ALA A 82 -15.10 -4.15 12.08
C ALA A 82 -14.95 -3.96 13.61
N ARG A 83 -14.11 -4.77 14.27
CA ARG A 83 -13.83 -4.68 15.72
C ARG A 83 -12.51 -3.98 16.03
N ALA A 84 -11.69 -3.69 15.01
CA ALA A 84 -10.41 -3.05 15.21
C ALA A 84 -10.60 -1.54 15.46
N ASP A 85 -9.87 -1.01 16.45
CA ASP A 85 -9.91 0.40 16.80
C ASP A 85 -9.12 1.29 15.84
N ALA A 86 -8.12 0.71 15.16
CA ALA A 86 -7.28 1.40 14.21
C ALA A 86 -7.00 0.52 12.99
N LEU A 87 -6.99 1.15 11.82
CA LEU A 87 -6.77 0.51 10.52
C LEU A 87 -5.62 1.22 9.82
N THR A 88 -4.62 0.47 9.37
CA THR A 88 -3.52 1.01 8.56
C THR A 88 -3.75 0.62 7.10
N LEU A 89 -3.86 1.62 6.23
CA LEU A 89 -4.13 1.42 4.81
C LEU A 89 -2.87 1.75 4.01
N ARG A 90 -2.49 0.83 3.11
CA ARG A 90 -1.33 0.94 2.23
C ARG A 90 -1.74 0.67 0.80
N SER A 91 -1.26 1.48 -0.14
CA SER A 91 -1.47 1.30 -1.57
C SER A 91 -0.16 1.60 -2.30
N GLN A 92 0.24 0.73 -3.24
CA GLN A 92 1.42 0.97 -4.09
C GLN A 92 1.17 0.77 -5.61
N PRO A 93 0.08 1.32 -6.17
CA PRO A 93 -0.25 1.22 -7.57
C PRO A 93 0.72 2.06 -8.39
N SER A 94 1.24 1.51 -9.48
CA SER A 94 1.95 2.27 -10.52
C SER A 94 3.07 3.21 -10.01
N GLY A 95 3.71 2.86 -8.88
CA GLY A 95 4.81 3.63 -8.27
C GLY A 95 4.40 4.85 -7.45
N ILE A 96 3.12 4.98 -7.12
CA ILE A 96 2.60 5.91 -6.13
C ILE A 96 2.37 5.11 -4.84
N GLN A 97 3.12 5.40 -3.80
CA GLN A 97 2.91 4.83 -2.47
C GLN A 97 2.02 5.76 -1.67
N THR A 98 0.88 5.25 -1.22
CA THR A 98 -0.02 5.93 -0.27
C THR A 98 -0.10 5.12 1.01
N GLU A 99 0.08 5.78 2.15
CA GLU A 99 0.02 5.13 3.46
C GLU A 99 -0.63 6.06 4.49
N PHE A 100 -1.60 5.55 5.23
CA PHE A 100 -2.26 6.30 6.29
C PHE A 100 -2.90 5.37 7.32
N THR A 101 -3.14 5.89 8.52
CA THR A 101 -3.89 5.20 9.57
C THR A 101 -5.19 5.95 9.82
N THR A 102 -6.29 5.21 9.96
CA THR A 102 -7.59 5.73 10.33
C THR A 102 -8.16 5.01 11.56
N GLY A 103 -9.20 5.58 12.15
CA GLY A 103 -9.95 4.99 13.25
C GLY A 103 -10.84 3.81 12.81
N PRO A 104 -11.78 3.40 13.66
CA PRO A 104 -12.60 2.21 13.41
C PRO A 104 -13.51 2.42 12.19
N ALA A 105 -13.69 1.34 11.43
CA ALA A 105 -14.61 1.31 10.30
C ALA A 105 -15.95 0.65 10.69
N VAL A 106 -17.04 1.19 10.15
CA VAL A 106 -18.39 0.69 10.38
C VAL A 106 -18.94 0.09 9.09
N LYS A 107 -19.64 -1.04 9.17
CA LYS A 107 -20.33 -1.62 8.01
C LYS A 107 -21.51 -0.75 7.61
N VAL A 108 -21.57 -0.38 6.34
CA VAL A 108 -22.64 0.41 5.73
C VAL A 108 -23.16 -0.27 4.46
N LEU A 109 -24.29 0.19 3.94
CA LEU A 109 -24.75 -0.16 2.60
C LEU A 109 -24.43 0.99 1.65
N PHE A 110 -23.58 0.72 0.67
CA PHE A 110 -23.20 1.65 -0.39
C PHE A 110 -23.69 1.09 -1.73
N ASP A 111 -24.53 1.84 -2.46
CA ASP A 111 -25.18 1.40 -3.70
C ASP A 111 -25.83 0.00 -3.62
N GLY A 112 -26.46 -0.28 -2.47
CA GLY A 112 -27.13 -1.56 -2.21
C GLY A 112 -26.20 -2.75 -1.95
N ARG A 113 -24.89 -2.51 -1.83
CA ARG A 113 -23.87 -3.51 -1.49
C ARG A 113 -23.26 -3.21 -0.12
N PRO A 114 -22.87 -4.25 0.65
CA PRO A 114 -22.15 -4.01 1.89
C PRO A 114 -20.81 -3.34 1.58
N ALA A 115 -20.44 -2.37 2.42
CA ALA A 115 -19.17 -1.65 2.36
C ALA A 115 -18.73 -1.26 3.79
N PHE A 116 -17.54 -0.70 3.92
CA PHE A 116 -17.05 -0.11 5.17
C PHE A 116 -16.92 1.41 5.02
N GLU A 117 -17.36 2.15 6.02
CA GLU A 117 -17.13 3.59 6.15
C GLU A 117 -16.14 3.88 7.28
N ALA A 118 -15.15 4.71 7.03
CA ALA A 118 -14.14 5.12 8.01
C ALA A 118 -13.93 6.65 8.00
N PRO A 119 -13.45 7.25 9.11
CA PRO A 119 -13.05 8.66 9.13
C PRO A 119 -11.87 8.90 8.18
N MET A 120 -11.76 10.09 7.61
CA MET A 120 -10.54 10.49 6.93
C MET A 120 -9.37 10.55 7.92
N PRO A 121 -8.16 10.13 7.49
CA PRO A 121 -6.98 10.26 8.32
C PRO A 121 -6.62 11.74 8.50
N THR A 122 -5.98 12.08 9.61
CA THR A 122 -5.41 13.43 9.83
C THR A 122 -4.02 13.58 9.20
N LEU A 123 -3.40 12.46 8.83
CA LEU A 123 -2.09 12.38 8.22
C LEU A 123 -2.09 11.26 7.18
N LEU A 124 -1.72 11.60 5.95
CA LEU A 124 -1.56 10.67 4.85
C LEU A 124 -0.22 10.90 4.19
N TYR A 125 0.57 9.84 4.00
CA TYR A 125 1.79 9.91 3.23
C TYR A 125 1.51 9.60 1.76
N TYR A 126 1.96 10.48 0.87
CA TYR A 126 1.77 10.33 -0.57
C TYR A 126 3.10 10.50 -1.30
N VAL A 127 3.68 9.41 -1.76
CA VAL A 127 5.02 9.39 -2.37
C VAL A 127 4.93 8.92 -3.83
N GLN A 128 5.26 9.80 -4.76
CA GLN A 128 5.41 9.45 -6.18
C GLN A 128 6.90 9.39 -6.53
N ARG A 129 7.49 8.19 -6.51
CA ARG A 129 8.96 8.02 -6.70
C ARG A 129 9.40 7.92 -8.16
N ARG A 130 8.47 7.85 -9.12
CA ARG A 130 8.80 7.64 -10.53
C ARG A 130 9.23 8.95 -11.20
N GLN A 131 10.52 9.07 -11.48
CA GLN A 131 11.11 10.19 -12.25
C GLN A 131 11.10 9.94 -13.77
N TYR A 132 10.91 8.69 -14.21
CA TYR A 132 10.89 8.29 -15.62
C TYR A 132 9.74 7.32 -15.89
N TYR A 133 9.17 7.39 -17.09
CA TYR A 133 8.19 6.42 -17.57
C TYR A 133 8.84 5.06 -17.76
N ARG A 134 8.16 3.98 -17.36
CA ARG A 134 8.60 2.61 -17.61
C ARG A 134 7.86 2.09 -18.84
N VAL A 135 8.62 1.73 -19.86
CA VAL A 135 8.11 0.99 -21.03
C VAL A 135 8.16 -0.49 -20.67
N GLU A 136 7.05 -1.20 -20.85
CA GLU A 136 7.03 -2.66 -20.69
C GLU A 136 7.89 -3.31 -21.77
N THR A 137 8.71 -4.29 -21.37
CA THR A 137 9.48 -5.07 -22.34
C THR A 137 8.55 -6.01 -23.09
N PRO A 138 8.66 -6.13 -24.42
CA PRO A 138 7.85 -7.07 -25.18
C PRO A 138 7.97 -8.49 -24.62
N LEU A 139 6.82 -9.14 -24.43
CA LEU A 139 6.77 -10.56 -24.05
C LEU A 139 7.20 -11.47 -25.21
N VAL A 140 6.89 -11.06 -26.44
CA VAL A 140 7.31 -11.73 -27.67
C VAL A 140 8.63 -11.11 -28.11
N ASN A 141 9.71 -11.91 -28.10
CA ASN A 141 11.10 -11.50 -28.31
C ASN A 141 11.68 -10.62 -27.17
N PRO A 142 11.98 -11.22 -25.99
CA PRO A 142 12.46 -10.47 -24.84
C PRO A 142 13.86 -9.90 -25.08
N PHE A 143 14.14 -8.74 -24.48
CA PHE A 143 15.49 -8.20 -24.45
C PHE A 143 16.39 -9.07 -23.56
N VAL A 144 17.61 -9.35 -24.01
CA VAL A 144 18.60 -10.11 -23.26
C VAL A 144 19.63 -9.13 -22.67
N ALA A 145 19.81 -9.19 -21.35
CA ALA A 145 20.86 -8.46 -20.65
C ALA A 145 22.00 -9.42 -20.28
N HIS A 146 23.24 -9.02 -20.58
CA HIS A 146 24.44 -9.77 -20.20
C HIS A 146 25.29 -8.92 -19.25
N GLY A 147 25.82 -9.53 -18.20
CA GLY A 147 26.73 -8.91 -17.24
C GLY A 147 27.86 -9.88 -16.87
N ARG A 148 29.04 -9.34 -16.54
CA ARG A 148 30.14 -10.14 -15.99
C ARG A 148 29.91 -10.30 -14.49
N ASP A 149 29.80 -11.55 -14.04
CA ASP A 149 29.77 -11.85 -12.62
C ASP A 149 31.19 -11.74 -12.06
N GLU A 150 31.45 -10.75 -11.19
CA GLU A 150 32.76 -10.51 -10.58
C GLU A 150 32.93 -11.28 -9.25
N ALA A 151 32.12 -12.33 -9.00
CA ALA A 151 32.22 -13.17 -7.81
C ALA A 151 33.08 -14.45 -7.98
N ALA A 152 33.82 -14.60 -9.08
CA ALA A 152 34.71 -15.74 -9.31
C ALA A 152 36.16 -15.30 -9.56
N MET A 153 36.80 -14.69 -8.55
CA MET A 153 38.26 -14.60 -8.52
C MET A 153 38.82 -15.98 -8.14
N PRO A 154 39.63 -16.65 -8.99
CA PRO A 154 40.35 -17.85 -8.57
C PRO A 154 41.47 -17.44 -7.61
N SER A 155 41.47 -18.01 -6.40
CA SER A 155 42.60 -17.95 -5.47
C SER A 155 43.85 -18.49 -6.16
N THR A 156 44.79 -17.61 -6.51
CA THR A 156 46.13 -18.02 -6.91
C THR A 156 46.91 -18.31 -5.64
N SER A 157 47.05 -19.59 -5.29
CA SER A 157 48.04 -20.04 -4.30
C SER A 157 49.42 -19.98 -4.95
N THR A 158 50.34 -19.23 -4.36
CA THR A 158 51.79 -19.43 -4.49
C THR A 158 52.27 -20.18 -3.25
#